data_AF-A0A167C643-F1
#
_entry.id   AF-A0A167C643-F1
#
_cell.length_a   1.000
_cell.length_b   1.000
_cell.length_c   1.000
_cell.angle_alpha   90.00
_cell.angle_beta   90.00
_cell.angle_gamma   90.00
#
_symmetry.space_group_name_H-M   'P 1'
#
loop_
_entity.id
_entity.type
_entity.pdbx_description
1 polymer ?
#
loop_
_entity_poly.entity_id
_entity_poly.type
_entity_poly.pdbx_seq_one_letter_code
_entity_poly.pdbx_strand_id
1 'polypeptide(L)'
;MGIRYPLMYMDKFFMEEKGLSLDNCKGLWFGTVYADLNTKSLIKDGEQQPLSELSFTLLLALVEHQNTPLTAEQLQDIVWQGVITGNENVKQRISILRKAFQALDDQEQIKNIRGKGYLLAQPVKLDYIKSEINWQPLFMCAAMLLVVLFLWSLWPTTQSKVLKSEQSQLSVFQGEVISLANKKANLAFCLDGFDDYVEVFDDNLDVHKGDFSLSTWVKTASLGQHIIVDKRFEDQVSDVQGYVFYIDDGYLALQLADGDGSWYCQEPDSSCTFYDSKAFVADDQWHHVAVSIDRDRNKGIRFYLDGQFNSAFDPTGRQGSLSNEMPLRIGSRSSFKTGLFKGAIGEIQFYHRVLTPSEIKRTHQKGNVRSCSGSGNKGGI
;
A
#
# COMPACT_ATOMS: atom_id res chain seq x y z
N MET A 1 23.49 1.62 8.53
CA MET A 1 23.08 0.83 7.34
C MET A 1 21.65 1.24 7.03
N GLY A 2 21.32 1.40 5.75
CA GLY A 2 20.29 2.32 5.24
C GLY A 2 18.92 2.34 5.93
N ILE A 3 18.49 3.55 6.33
CA ILE A 3 17.12 3.90 6.68
C ILE A 3 16.50 4.57 5.45
N ARG A 4 15.45 3.99 4.88
CA ARG A 4 14.61 4.60 3.84
C ARG A 4 13.53 5.44 4.54
N TYR A 5 13.45 6.71 4.16
CA TYR A 5 12.51 7.70 4.69
C TYR A 5 11.14 7.59 4.00
N PRO A 6 10.00 7.57 4.73
CA PRO A 6 8.68 7.76 4.14
C PRO A 6 8.34 9.27 4.14
N LEU A 7 8.59 9.91 3.01
CA LEU A 7 8.43 11.35 2.77
C LEU A 7 7.00 11.83 2.48
N MET A 8 5.97 11.05 2.82
CA MET A 8 4.63 11.27 2.23
C MET A 8 3.49 11.51 3.23
N TYR A 9 3.72 11.35 4.54
CA TYR A 9 2.62 11.36 5.52
C TYR A 9 2.61 12.53 6.51
N MET A 10 3.67 13.34 6.61
CA MET A 10 3.67 14.54 7.46
C MET A 10 3.39 15.86 6.72
N ASP A 11 3.17 15.82 5.41
CA ASP A 11 2.87 17.03 4.63
C ASP A 11 1.38 17.41 4.68
N LYS A 12 0.47 16.50 5.04
CA LYS A 12 -0.98 16.80 4.93
C LYS A 12 -1.53 17.70 6.02
N PHE A 13 -0.93 17.72 7.21
CA PHE A 13 -1.53 18.38 8.38
C PHE A 13 -1.03 19.82 8.61
N PHE A 14 0.11 20.21 8.04
CA PHE A 14 0.67 21.57 8.17
C PHE A 14 0.45 22.46 6.93
N MET A 15 0.01 21.91 5.80
CA MET A 15 -0.19 22.63 4.53
C MET A 15 -1.53 23.39 4.43
N GLU A 16 -2.53 23.01 5.23
CA GLU A 16 -3.88 23.59 5.15
C GLU A 16 -3.95 25.04 5.67
N GLU A 17 -3.04 25.45 6.56
CA GLU A 17 -3.05 26.81 7.14
C GLU A 17 -2.43 27.90 6.25
N LYS A 18 -1.69 27.56 5.18
CA LYS A 18 -0.86 28.52 4.42
C LYS A 18 -1.14 28.63 2.91
N GLY A 19 -2.13 27.91 2.39
CA GLY A 19 -2.61 28.08 1.01
C GLY A 19 -1.65 27.61 -0.10
N LEU A 20 -0.66 26.78 0.23
CA LEU A 20 0.23 26.11 -0.71
C LEU A 20 -0.05 24.61 -0.63
N SER A 21 -1.00 24.11 -1.41
CA SER A 21 -1.22 22.67 -1.53
C SER A 21 -0.43 22.14 -2.71
N LEU A 22 0.44 21.14 -2.47
CA LEU A 22 1.07 20.35 -3.52
C LEU A 22 0.09 19.33 -4.13
N ASP A 23 -1.14 19.22 -3.61
CA ASP A 23 -2.17 18.36 -4.18
C ASP A 23 -2.49 18.86 -5.61
N ASN A 24 -2.39 17.95 -6.58
CA ASN A 24 -2.55 18.22 -8.01
C ASN A 24 -1.50 19.17 -8.61
N CYS A 25 -0.39 19.42 -7.92
CA CYS A 25 0.76 20.11 -8.47
C CYS A 25 1.67 19.13 -9.21
N LYS A 26 2.04 19.43 -10.45
CA LYS A 26 2.99 18.63 -11.24
C LYS A 26 4.42 19.17 -11.15
N GLY A 27 4.61 20.42 -10.75
CA GLY A 27 5.94 21.02 -10.60
C GLY A 27 5.94 22.45 -10.11
N LEU A 28 7.13 22.95 -9.83
CA LEU A 28 7.39 24.22 -9.15
C LEU A 28 8.30 25.10 -10.02
N TRP A 29 7.91 26.36 -10.22
CA TRP A 29 8.73 27.33 -10.96
C TRP A 29 9.52 28.22 -10.01
N PHE A 30 10.84 28.17 -10.16
CA PHE A 30 11.84 29.01 -9.50
C PHE A 30 12.40 30.01 -10.52
N GLY A 31 11.62 31.07 -10.79
CA GLY A 31 11.94 32.00 -11.87
C GLY A 31 11.83 31.31 -13.23
N THR A 32 12.97 31.04 -13.87
CA THR A 32 13.02 30.34 -15.18
C THR A 32 13.30 28.84 -15.08
N VAL A 33 13.66 28.35 -13.89
CA VAL A 33 13.95 26.92 -13.65
C VAL A 33 12.69 26.22 -13.18
N TYR A 34 12.36 25.09 -13.79
CA TYR A 34 11.23 24.24 -13.41
C TYR A 34 11.71 23.04 -12.61
N ALA A 35 11.15 22.81 -11.43
CA ALA A 35 11.35 21.57 -10.69
C ALA A 35 10.16 20.64 -10.89
N ASP A 36 10.40 19.48 -11.49
CA ASP A 36 9.38 18.46 -11.73
C ASP A 36 9.26 17.54 -10.50
N LEU A 37 8.05 17.46 -9.93
CA LEU A 37 7.77 16.67 -8.72
C LEU A 37 7.78 15.16 -9.00
N ASN A 38 7.48 14.74 -10.23
CA ASN A 38 7.48 13.33 -10.61
C ASN A 38 8.89 12.80 -10.86
N THR A 39 9.68 13.56 -11.63
CA THR A 39 11.04 13.14 -12.00
C THR A 39 12.12 13.62 -11.02
N LYS A 40 11.75 14.39 -9.99
CA LYS A 40 12.65 14.95 -8.97
C LYS A 40 13.87 15.66 -9.58
N SER A 41 13.64 16.44 -10.63
CA SER A 41 14.69 17.05 -11.44
C SER A 41 14.42 18.53 -11.67
N LEU A 42 15.50 19.32 -11.80
CA LEU A 42 15.44 20.71 -12.26
C LEU A 42 15.60 20.74 -13.78
N ILE A 43 14.79 21.54 -14.46
CA ILE A 43 14.70 21.61 -15.92
C ILE A 43 14.69 23.07 -16.35
N LYS A 44 15.52 23.42 -17.33
CA LYS A 44 15.47 24.71 -18.03
C LYS A 44 15.99 24.54 -19.45
N ASP A 45 15.28 25.11 -20.43
CA ASP A 45 15.67 25.11 -21.84
C ASP A 45 16.00 23.71 -22.42
N GLY A 46 15.37 22.66 -21.88
CA GLY A 46 15.58 21.26 -22.27
C GLY A 46 16.74 20.56 -21.57
N GLU A 47 17.56 21.28 -20.80
CA GLU A 47 18.58 20.69 -19.93
C GLU A 47 17.96 20.25 -18.61
N GLN A 48 18.33 19.04 -18.16
CA GLN A 48 17.81 18.42 -16.95
C GLN A 48 18.95 18.15 -15.96
N GLN A 49 18.80 18.64 -14.74
CA GLN A 49 19.67 18.37 -13.60
C GLN A 49 18.92 17.50 -12.59
N PRO A 50 19.13 16.17 -12.56
CA PRO A 50 18.48 15.30 -11.60
C PRO A 50 19.00 15.56 -10.18
N LEU A 51 18.10 15.54 -9.21
CA LEU A 51 18.46 15.70 -7.79
C LEU A 51 18.34 14.37 -7.05
N SER A 52 19.24 14.15 -6.08
CA SER A 52 19.07 13.04 -5.13
C SER A 52 17.81 13.25 -4.29
N GLU A 53 17.18 12.17 -3.84
CA GLU A 53 15.96 12.21 -3.03
C GLU A 53 16.06 13.19 -1.85
N LEU A 54 17.11 13.08 -1.04
CA LEU A 54 17.35 13.97 0.10
C LEU A 54 17.60 15.44 -0.31
N SER A 55 18.19 15.70 -1.48
CA SER A 55 18.36 17.07 -1.98
C SER A 55 17.05 17.67 -2.47
N PHE A 56 16.17 16.85 -3.04
CA PHE A 56 14.84 17.25 -3.47
C PHE A 56 13.93 17.52 -2.27
N THR A 57 13.97 16.66 -1.24
CA THR A 57 13.29 16.89 0.02
C THR A 57 13.71 18.20 0.69
N LEU A 58 15.02 18.47 0.73
CA LEU A 58 15.54 19.73 1.27
C LEU A 58 15.03 20.94 0.47
N LEU A 59 14.88 20.81 -0.86
CA LEU A 59 14.27 21.84 -1.69
C LEU A 59 12.80 22.06 -1.31
N LEU A 60 12.01 21.00 -1.13
CA LEU A 60 10.60 21.10 -0.72
C LEU A 60 10.47 21.77 0.66
N ALA A 61 11.29 21.39 1.64
CA ALA A 61 11.31 22.05 2.95
C ALA A 61 11.57 23.57 2.86
N LEU A 62 12.43 24.01 1.92
CA LEU A 62 12.64 25.45 1.68
C LEU A 62 11.44 26.12 0.99
N VAL A 63 10.69 25.40 0.14
CA VAL A 63 9.46 25.89 -0.52
C VAL A 63 8.35 26.10 0.51
N GLU A 64 8.15 25.14 1.39
CA GLU A 64 7.15 25.18 2.46
C GLU A 64 7.40 26.35 3.42
N HIS A 65 8.67 26.64 3.67
CA HIS A 65 9.13 27.73 4.53
C HIS A 65 9.65 28.94 3.72
N GLN A 66 9.18 29.17 2.50
CA GLN A 66 9.72 30.22 1.59
C GLN A 66 9.71 31.65 2.16
N ASN A 67 8.93 31.91 3.22
CA ASN A 67 8.82 33.20 3.91
C ASN A 67 9.56 33.27 5.25
N THR A 68 10.20 32.20 5.71
CA THR A 68 10.84 32.11 7.03
C THR A 68 12.19 31.42 6.90
N PRO A 69 13.32 32.11 7.18
CA PRO A 69 14.63 31.47 7.12
C PRO A 69 14.72 30.29 8.09
N LEU A 70 15.27 29.17 7.62
CA LEU A 70 15.46 27.96 8.41
C LEU A 70 16.94 27.78 8.76
N THR A 71 17.24 27.55 10.05
CA THR A 71 18.60 27.23 10.51
C THR A 71 19.04 25.86 9.99
N ALA A 72 20.34 25.56 10.06
CA ALA A 72 20.85 24.24 9.69
C ALA A 72 20.24 23.13 10.55
N GLU A 73 20.03 23.39 11.84
CA GLU A 73 19.41 22.47 12.80
C GLU A 73 17.94 22.20 12.46
N GLN A 74 17.17 23.25 12.15
CA GLN A 74 15.77 23.11 11.74
C GLN A 74 15.64 22.32 10.44
N LEU A 75 16.47 22.61 9.44
CA LEU A 75 16.49 21.84 8.19
C LEU A 75 16.90 20.39 8.44
N GLN A 76 17.81 20.16 9.39
CA GLN A 76 18.20 18.81 9.77
C GLN A 76 17.03 18.04 10.36
N ASP A 77 16.30 18.64 11.30
CA ASP A 77 15.15 17.98 11.94
C ASP A 77 14.03 17.68 10.95
N ILE A 78 13.71 18.64 10.06
CA ILE A 78 12.66 18.49 9.04
C ILE A 78 13.01 17.38 8.04
N VAL A 79 14.23 17.39 7.49
CA VAL A 79 14.61 16.52 6.37
C VAL A 79 15.15 15.17 6.84
N TRP A 80 15.77 15.08 8.02
CA TRP A 80 16.40 13.85 8.54
C TRP A 80 15.69 13.22 9.74
N GLN A 81 14.59 13.80 10.24
CA GLN A 81 13.64 13.17 11.19
C GLN A 81 14.32 12.40 12.35
N GLY A 82 15.30 13.01 13.02
CA GLY A 82 15.95 12.42 14.20
C GLY A 82 17.22 11.59 13.94
N VAL A 83 17.69 11.45 12.69
CA VAL A 83 19.02 10.87 12.43
C VAL A 83 20.11 11.87 12.86
N ILE A 84 20.95 11.47 13.83
CA ILE A 84 22.08 12.28 14.31
C ILE A 84 23.06 12.48 13.15
N THR A 85 22.95 13.64 12.49
CA THR A 85 23.90 14.11 11.49
C THR A 85 24.47 15.45 11.94
N GLY A 86 25.62 15.85 11.41
CA GLY A 86 26.19 17.16 11.73
C GLY A 86 25.58 18.25 10.84
N ASN A 87 25.52 19.49 11.34
CA ASN A 87 25.15 20.69 10.57
C ASN A 87 25.93 20.86 9.26
N GLU A 88 27.12 20.25 9.14
CA GLU A 88 27.93 20.22 7.92
C GLU A 88 27.24 19.49 6.76
N ASN A 89 26.42 18.47 7.03
CA ASN A 89 25.68 17.76 5.99
C ASN A 89 24.62 18.67 5.34
N VAL A 90 23.95 19.50 6.13
CA VAL A 90 22.98 20.48 5.62
C VAL A 90 23.70 21.50 4.74
N LYS A 91 24.84 22.04 5.20
CA LYS A 91 25.67 22.97 4.39
C LYS A 91 26.12 22.35 3.07
N GLN A 92 26.59 21.10 3.11
CA GLN A 92 27.02 20.38 1.91
C GLN A 92 25.86 20.21 0.92
N ARG A 93 24.67 19.84 1.40
CA ARG A 93 23.50 19.68 0.52
C ARG A 93 22.97 20.99 -0.03
N ILE A 94 22.96 22.06 0.77
CA ILE A 94 22.68 23.41 0.26
C ILE A 94 23.67 23.78 -0.85
N SER A 95 24.96 23.44 -0.71
CA SER A 95 25.96 23.67 -1.74
C SER A 95 25.66 22.87 -3.01
N ILE A 96 25.30 21.58 -2.90
CA ILE A 96 24.92 20.74 -4.04
C ILE A 96 23.68 21.31 -4.75
N LEU A 97 22.66 21.69 -3.99
CA LEU A 97 21.42 22.23 -4.54
C LEU A 97 21.66 23.57 -5.25
N ARG A 98 22.49 24.45 -4.69
CA ARG A 98 22.93 25.69 -5.37
C ARG A 98 23.66 25.41 -6.67
N LYS A 99 24.57 24.44 -6.70
CA LYS A 99 25.28 24.05 -7.93
C LYS A 99 24.33 23.51 -8.98
N ALA A 100 23.31 22.74 -8.59
CA ALA A 100 22.31 22.21 -9.51
C ALA A 100 21.47 23.34 -10.13
N PHE A 101 21.08 24.36 -9.34
CA PHE A 101 20.45 25.56 -9.88
C PHE A 101 21.40 26.36 -10.78
N GLN A 102 22.65 26.56 -10.35
CA GLN A 102 23.66 27.31 -11.09
C GLN A 102 24.01 26.67 -12.44
N ALA A 103 23.91 25.35 -12.55
CA ALA A 103 24.11 24.65 -13.82
C ALA A 103 23.04 25.01 -14.87
N LEU A 104 21.89 25.53 -14.46
CA LEU A 104 20.77 25.90 -15.34
C LEU A 104 20.55 27.43 -15.40
N ASP A 105 20.78 28.14 -14.30
CA ASP A 105 20.58 29.58 -14.20
C ASP A 105 21.55 30.19 -13.20
N ASP A 106 22.24 31.26 -13.61
CA ASP A 106 23.16 32.02 -12.77
C ASP A 106 22.45 32.81 -11.66
N GLN A 107 21.12 32.90 -11.67
CA GLN A 107 20.35 33.51 -10.59
C GLN A 107 20.44 32.71 -9.29
N GLU A 108 20.91 33.35 -8.21
CA GLU A 108 20.97 32.75 -6.88
C GLU A 108 19.56 32.42 -6.36
N GLN A 109 19.23 31.13 -6.27
CA GLN A 109 17.91 30.65 -5.83
C GLN A 109 17.80 30.47 -4.31
N ILE A 110 18.91 30.29 -3.59
CA ILE A 110 18.94 30.02 -2.14
C ILE A 110 19.91 30.97 -1.46
N LYS A 111 19.39 31.85 -0.60
CA LYS A 111 20.17 32.83 0.16
C LYS A 111 20.50 32.33 1.56
N ASN A 112 21.65 32.72 2.08
CA ASN A 112 21.98 32.57 3.49
C ASN A 112 21.82 33.91 4.20
N ILE A 113 20.89 34.00 5.14
CA ILE A 113 20.64 35.17 5.97
C ILE A 113 21.45 35.02 7.25
N ARG A 114 22.42 35.92 7.46
CA ARG A 114 23.34 35.88 8.60
C ARG A 114 22.58 35.77 9.92
N GLY A 115 22.89 34.71 10.68
CA GLY A 115 22.28 34.44 11.99
C GLY A 115 20.84 33.91 11.96
N LYS A 116 20.23 33.77 10.78
CA LYS A 116 18.84 33.27 10.62
C LYS A 116 18.75 31.98 9.79
N GLY A 117 19.71 31.69 8.93
CA GLY A 117 19.76 30.45 8.15
C GLY A 117 19.40 30.64 6.68
N TYR A 118 18.85 29.61 6.04
CA TYR A 118 18.64 29.55 4.59
C TYR A 118 17.20 29.89 4.21
N LEU A 119 17.04 30.57 3.08
CA LEU A 119 15.75 30.98 2.53
C LEU A 119 15.79 30.94 0.99
N LEU A 120 14.65 30.70 0.36
CA LEU A 120 14.51 30.91 -1.09
C LEU A 120 14.66 32.39 -1.43
N ALA A 121 15.38 32.67 -2.52
CA ALA A 121 15.69 34.02 -2.95
C ALA A 121 14.49 34.75 -3.57
N GLN A 122 13.50 33.98 -4.06
CA GLN A 122 12.31 34.43 -4.74
C GLN A 122 11.13 33.49 -4.46
N PRO A 123 9.88 33.98 -4.52
CA PRO A 123 8.69 33.16 -4.34
C PRO A 123 8.54 32.13 -5.46
N VAL A 124 7.99 30.97 -5.11
CA VAL A 124 7.81 29.84 -6.04
C VAL A 124 6.40 29.86 -6.62
N LYS A 125 6.28 29.58 -7.92
CA LYS A 125 4.98 29.46 -8.59
C LYS A 125 4.63 27.98 -8.81
N LEU A 126 3.47 27.57 -8.31
CA LEU A 126 2.93 26.22 -8.45
C LEU A 126 2.35 26.01 -9.87
N ASP A 127 2.65 24.86 -10.47
CA ASP A 127 2.09 24.42 -11.75
C ASP A 127 1.09 23.27 -11.51
N TYR A 128 -0.20 23.56 -11.67
CA TYR A 128 -1.29 22.62 -11.39
C TYR A 128 -1.73 21.87 -12.66
N ILE A 129 -2.26 20.66 -12.47
CA ILE A 129 -2.89 19.88 -13.54
C ILE A 129 -4.18 20.61 -13.98
N LYS A 130 -4.18 21.18 -15.19
CA LYS A 130 -5.34 21.89 -15.75
C LYS A 130 -6.32 20.89 -16.36
N SER A 131 -7.48 20.68 -15.74
CA SER A 131 -8.54 19.83 -16.32
C SER A 131 -9.31 20.62 -17.38
N GLU A 132 -9.03 20.39 -18.67
CA GLU A 132 -9.86 20.95 -19.75
C GLU A 132 -11.03 19.99 -20.05
N ILE A 133 -12.24 20.38 -19.64
CA ILE A 133 -13.46 19.62 -19.86
C ILE A 133 -13.92 19.83 -21.31
N ASN A 134 -13.92 18.78 -22.12
CA ASN A 134 -14.40 18.79 -23.51
C ASN A 134 -15.92 18.54 -23.57
N TRP A 135 -16.70 19.51 -24.03
CA TRP A 135 -18.18 19.51 -24.01
C TRP A 135 -18.84 18.88 -25.26
N GLN A 136 -18.07 18.40 -26.23
CA GLN A 136 -18.61 17.79 -27.45
C GLN A 136 -19.44 16.50 -27.26
N PRO A 137 -19.25 15.63 -26.24
CA PRO A 137 -20.05 14.42 -26.11
C PRO A 137 -21.45 14.67 -25.49
N LEU A 138 -21.69 15.84 -24.87
CA LEU A 138 -22.96 16.12 -24.17
C LEU A 138 -24.14 16.33 -25.13
N PHE A 139 -23.90 16.90 -26.31
CA PHE A 139 -24.96 17.12 -27.32
C PHE A 139 -25.41 15.82 -27.99
N MET A 140 -24.52 14.84 -28.15
CA MET A 140 -24.89 13.53 -28.71
C MET A 140 -25.69 12.69 -27.72
N CYS A 141 -25.40 12.80 -26.42
CA CYS A 141 -26.14 12.09 -25.36
C CYS A 141 -27.59 12.59 -25.22
N ALA A 142 -27.85 13.90 -25.40
CA ALA A 142 -29.19 14.48 -25.26
C ALA A 142 -30.17 14.00 -26.35
N ALA A 143 -29.69 13.84 -27.59
CA ALA A 143 -30.51 13.35 -28.70
C ALA A 143 -30.86 11.85 -28.55
N MET A 144 -29.93 11.04 -28.04
CA MET A 144 -30.20 9.62 -27.73
C MET A 144 -31.16 9.47 -26.55
N LEU A 145 -31.07 10.33 -25.54
CA LEU A 145 -31.95 10.31 -24.37
C LEU A 145 -33.42 10.54 -24.74
N LEU A 146 -33.72 11.42 -25.70
CA LEU A 146 -35.09 11.68 -26.15
C LEU A 146 -35.72 10.49 -26.89
N VAL A 147 -34.92 9.75 -27.67
CA VAL A 147 -35.37 8.52 -28.36
C VAL A 147 -35.61 7.39 -27.35
N VAL A 148 -34.74 7.26 -26.35
CA VAL A 148 -34.88 6.27 -25.28
C VAL A 148 -36.10 6.55 -24.40
N LEU A 149 -36.38 7.82 -24.08
CA LEU A 149 -37.56 8.21 -23.29
C LEU A 149 -38.89 7.97 -24.04
N PHE A 150 -38.91 8.13 -25.37
CA PHE A 150 -40.07 7.82 -26.20
C PHE A 150 -40.34 6.31 -26.31
N LEU A 151 -39.28 5.50 -26.32
CA LEU A 151 -39.40 4.04 -26.29
C LEU A 151 -39.75 3.51 -24.88
N TRP A 152 -39.38 4.24 -23.82
CA TRP A 152 -39.72 3.91 -22.42
C TRP A 152 -41.20 4.10 -22.08
N SER A 153 -41.89 5.02 -22.75
CA SER A 153 -43.32 5.31 -22.50
C SER A 153 -44.28 4.25 -23.06
N LEU A 154 -43.77 3.34 -23.90
CA LEU A 154 -44.54 2.26 -24.52
C LEU A 154 -44.35 0.89 -23.84
N TRP A 155 -43.55 0.82 -22.77
CA TRP A 155 -43.32 -0.42 -22.01
C TRP A 155 -44.28 -0.52 -20.81
N PRO A 156 -45.01 -1.63 -20.61
CA PRO A 156 -45.79 -1.80 -19.39
C PRO A 156 -44.84 -1.82 -18.18
N THR A 157 -45.02 -0.85 -17.27
CA THR A 157 -44.22 -0.71 -16.06
C THR A 157 -44.46 -1.87 -15.10
N THR A 158 -43.63 -2.91 -15.19
CA THR A 158 -43.21 -3.62 -13.99
C THR A 158 -42.29 -2.68 -13.22
N GLN A 159 -42.70 -2.27 -12.02
CA GLN A 159 -41.85 -1.48 -11.12
C GLN A 159 -40.49 -2.14 -10.98
N SER A 160 -39.45 -1.52 -11.54
CA SER A 160 -38.09 -1.78 -11.08
C SER A 160 -37.97 -1.18 -9.69
N LYS A 161 -38.05 -2.04 -8.66
CA LYS A 161 -37.52 -1.72 -7.34
C LYS A 161 -36.11 -1.19 -7.55
N VAL A 162 -35.85 0.04 -7.09
CA VAL A 162 -34.49 0.48 -6.78
C VAL A 162 -33.87 -0.61 -5.93
N LEU A 163 -32.83 -1.27 -6.43
CA LEU A 163 -32.02 -2.14 -5.59
C LEU A 163 -31.28 -1.21 -4.64
N LYS A 164 -31.85 -1.06 -3.43
CA LYS A 164 -31.05 -0.78 -2.23
C LYS A 164 -29.84 -1.72 -2.27
N SER A 165 -28.69 -1.26 -1.80
CA SER A 165 -27.50 -2.09 -1.60
C SER A 165 -27.82 -3.22 -0.62
N GLU A 166 -28.51 -4.25 -1.09
CA GLU A 166 -28.77 -5.45 -0.33
C GLU A 166 -27.64 -6.43 -0.64
N GLN A 167 -26.91 -6.76 0.42
CA GLN A 167 -25.94 -7.86 0.53
C GLN A 167 -24.55 -7.61 -0.04
N SER A 168 -23.78 -6.73 0.59
CA SER A 168 -22.33 -6.93 0.74
C SER A 168 -22.07 -8.00 1.82
N GLN A 169 -22.44 -9.26 1.55
CA GLN A 169 -21.80 -10.36 2.26
C GLN A 169 -20.56 -10.73 1.45
N LEU A 170 -19.47 -10.00 1.74
CA LEU A 170 -18.11 -10.31 1.29
C LEU A 170 -17.64 -11.64 1.89
N SER A 171 -18.16 -12.00 3.06
CA SER A 171 -18.02 -13.31 3.71
C SER A 171 -19.26 -14.17 3.52
N VAL A 172 -19.09 -15.37 2.96
CA VAL A 172 -20.09 -16.44 3.05
C VAL A 172 -19.61 -17.42 4.10
N PHE A 173 -20.32 -17.51 5.21
CA PHE A 173 -20.15 -18.56 6.20
C PHE A 173 -20.75 -19.86 5.65
N GLN A 174 -19.91 -20.86 5.38
CA GLN A 174 -20.35 -22.23 5.08
C GLN A 174 -19.80 -23.16 6.15
N GLY A 175 -20.54 -23.30 7.26
CA GLY A 175 -20.08 -24.05 8.42
C GLY A 175 -18.88 -23.36 9.08
N GLU A 176 -17.77 -24.08 9.27
CA GLU A 176 -16.52 -23.57 9.88
C GLU A 176 -15.62 -22.79 8.91
N VAL A 177 -16.07 -22.56 7.67
CA VAL A 177 -15.28 -21.92 6.62
C VAL A 177 -15.82 -20.52 6.34
N ILE A 178 -14.93 -19.54 6.36
CA ILE A 178 -15.21 -18.19 5.89
C ILE A 178 -14.62 -18.07 4.49
N SER A 179 -15.49 -17.95 3.47
CA SER A 179 -15.06 -17.72 2.09
C SER A 179 -15.23 -16.25 1.73
N LEU A 180 -14.14 -15.63 1.27
CA LEU A 180 -14.13 -14.25 0.76
C LEU A 180 -13.97 -14.27 -0.76
N ALA A 181 -15.03 -13.89 -1.48
CA ALA A 181 -15.05 -13.92 -2.95
C ALA A 181 -16.02 -12.89 -3.54
N ASN A 182 -15.77 -12.53 -4.80
CA ASN A 182 -16.76 -11.86 -5.63
C ASN A 182 -17.95 -12.83 -5.85
N LYS A 183 -19.19 -12.34 -5.77
CA LYS A 183 -20.44 -13.14 -5.87
C LYS A 183 -20.54 -14.01 -7.13
N LYS A 184 -19.70 -13.78 -8.15
CA LYS A 184 -19.59 -14.66 -9.32
C LYS A 184 -18.49 -15.69 -9.09
N ALA A 185 -18.86 -16.96 -9.10
CA ALA A 185 -17.91 -18.06 -9.18
C ALA A 185 -16.89 -17.79 -10.30
N ASN A 186 -15.61 -18.01 -10.02
CA ASN A 186 -14.48 -17.75 -10.93
C ASN A 186 -14.10 -16.27 -11.14
N LEU A 187 -14.34 -15.38 -10.18
CA LEU A 187 -13.75 -14.03 -10.19
C LEU A 187 -12.70 -13.86 -9.09
N ALA A 188 -11.72 -13.01 -9.37
CA ALA A 188 -10.64 -12.62 -8.47
C ALA A 188 -10.63 -11.10 -8.28
N PHE A 189 -10.11 -10.65 -7.13
CA PHE A 189 -9.76 -9.26 -6.90
C PHE A 189 -8.50 -8.93 -7.69
N CYS A 190 -8.62 -8.04 -8.68
CA CYS A 190 -7.48 -7.46 -9.39
C CYS A 190 -7.00 -6.27 -8.57
N LEU A 191 -5.74 -6.30 -8.17
CA LEU A 191 -5.13 -5.29 -7.32
C LEU A 191 -3.92 -4.71 -8.07
N ASP A 192 -3.88 -3.39 -8.19
CA ASP A 192 -2.90 -2.71 -9.03
C ASP A 192 -1.53 -2.45 -8.36
N GLY A 193 -1.46 -2.64 -7.04
CA GLY A 193 -0.28 -2.39 -6.22
C GLY A 193 -0.11 -0.92 -5.77
N PHE A 194 -1.13 -0.08 -5.95
CA PHE A 194 -1.08 1.36 -5.64
C PHE A 194 -2.09 1.79 -4.57
N ASP A 195 -3.36 1.45 -4.70
CA ASP A 195 -4.40 1.83 -3.71
C ASP A 195 -5.52 0.79 -3.52
N ASP A 196 -5.50 -0.29 -4.30
CA ASP A 196 -6.50 -1.35 -4.24
C ASP A 196 -6.28 -2.32 -3.06
N TYR A 197 -7.35 -2.57 -2.30
CA TYR A 197 -7.43 -3.61 -1.27
C TYR A 197 -8.89 -3.94 -0.96
N VAL A 198 -9.12 -5.01 -0.20
CA VAL A 198 -10.45 -5.36 0.34
C VAL A 198 -10.36 -5.39 1.86
N GLU A 199 -11.35 -4.82 2.54
CA GLU A 199 -11.41 -4.77 4.00
C GLU A 199 -12.63 -5.54 4.52
N VAL A 200 -12.44 -6.34 5.56
CA VAL A 200 -13.49 -7.13 6.19
C VAL A 200 -13.46 -6.89 7.69
N PHE A 201 -14.55 -6.31 8.21
CA PHE A 201 -14.83 -6.17 9.64
C PHE A 201 -15.63 -7.38 10.10
N ASP A 202 -14.98 -8.30 10.80
CA ASP A 202 -15.63 -9.50 11.35
C ASP A 202 -14.80 -10.08 12.50
N ASP A 203 -15.36 -10.08 13.71
CA ASP A 203 -14.73 -10.64 14.91
C ASP A 203 -14.52 -12.16 14.78
N ASN A 204 -15.25 -12.84 13.89
CA ASN A 204 -15.02 -14.25 13.59
C ASN A 204 -13.72 -14.49 12.82
N LEU A 205 -12.90 -13.48 12.53
CA LEU A 205 -11.58 -13.65 11.90
C LEU A 205 -10.43 -13.64 12.92
N ASP A 206 -10.77 -13.50 14.21
CA ASP A 206 -9.85 -13.61 15.33
C ASP A 206 -9.66 -15.08 15.75
N VAL A 207 -8.46 -15.60 15.50
CA VAL A 207 -8.11 -16.99 15.84
C VAL A 207 -7.85 -17.21 17.33
N HIS A 208 -7.73 -16.15 18.13
CA HIS A 208 -7.35 -16.21 19.53
C HIS A 208 -6.07 -17.06 19.73
N LYS A 209 -6.18 -18.14 20.51
CA LYS A 209 -5.10 -19.13 20.74
C LYS A 209 -5.23 -20.38 19.86
N GLY A 210 -6.22 -20.41 18.98
CA GLY A 210 -6.58 -21.58 18.18
C GLY A 210 -5.68 -21.80 16.96
N ASP A 211 -5.86 -22.98 16.39
CA ASP A 211 -5.31 -23.38 15.11
C ASP A 211 -6.15 -22.86 13.96
N PHE A 212 -5.53 -22.71 12.79
CA PHE A 212 -6.22 -22.20 11.62
C PHE A 212 -5.53 -22.59 10.32
N SER A 213 -6.22 -22.35 9.21
CA SER A 213 -5.64 -22.48 7.87
C SER A 213 -6.15 -21.39 6.93
N LEU A 214 -5.30 -21.03 5.98
CA LEU A 214 -5.60 -20.11 4.89
C LEU A 214 -5.38 -20.83 3.56
N SER A 215 -6.27 -20.63 2.60
CA SER A 215 -6.16 -21.13 1.23
C SER A 215 -6.64 -20.06 0.26
N THR A 216 -5.92 -19.84 -0.84
CA THR A 216 -6.32 -18.88 -1.86
C THR A 216 -5.62 -19.16 -3.19
N TRP A 217 -6.10 -18.54 -4.26
CA TRP A 217 -5.40 -18.49 -5.53
C TRP A 217 -4.76 -17.12 -5.72
N VAL A 218 -3.50 -17.11 -6.16
CA VAL A 218 -2.74 -15.89 -6.46
C VAL A 218 -2.16 -15.94 -7.86
N LYS A 219 -2.06 -14.78 -8.51
CA LYS A 219 -1.26 -14.57 -9.72
C LYS A 219 -0.52 -13.25 -9.58
N THR A 220 0.81 -13.28 -9.65
CA THR A 220 1.64 -12.07 -9.57
C THR A 220 3.00 -12.29 -10.26
N ALA A 221 3.64 -11.20 -10.66
CA ALA A 221 5.05 -11.17 -11.11
C ALA A 221 5.93 -10.34 -10.17
N SER A 222 5.38 -9.90 -9.04
CA SER A 222 6.02 -8.91 -8.17
C SER A 222 6.98 -9.59 -7.19
N LEU A 223 8.20 -9.06 -7.10
CA LEU A 223 9.25 -9.56 -6.20
C LEU A 223 9.36 -8.74 -4.91
N GLY A 224 8.54 -7.69 -4.74
CA GLY A 224 8.51 -6.93 -3.49
C GLY A 224 7.77 -7.68 -2.38
N GLN A 225 7.73 -7.05 -1.20
CA GLN A 225 6.87 -7.52 -0.13
C GLN A 225 5.41 -7.13 -0.43
N HIS A 226 4.55 -8.12 -0.63
CA HIS A 226 3.14 -7.94 -1.00
C HIS A 226 2.21 -8.78 -0.13
N ILE A 227 1.18 -8.15 0.42
CA ILE A 227 0.26 -8.78 1.36
C ILE A 227 -0.80 -9.58 0.61
N ILE A 228 -0.97 -10.86 0.95
CA ILE A 228 -2.12 -11.64 0.48
C ILE A 228 -3.29 -11.38 1.44
N VAL A 229 -3.09 -11.65 2.74
CA VAL A 229 -4.05 -11.42 3.82
C VAL A 229 -3.30 -10.96 5.08
N ASP A 230 -3.78 -9.91 5.73
CA ASP A 230 -3.24 -9.38 6.99
C ASP A 230 -4.39 -9.16 7.99
N LYS A 231 -4.18 -9.57 9.26
CA LYS A 231 -5.02 -9.20 10.42
C LYS A 231 -4.10 -8.94 11.61
N ARG A 232 -3.06 -8.13 11.40
CA ARG A 232 -2.16 -7.69 12.48
C ARG A 232 -2.50 -6.29 12.94
N PHE A 233 -2.48 -6.13 14.25
CA PHE A 233 -2.14 -4.89 14.90
C PHE A 233 -0.64 -4.68 14.84
N GLU A 234 -0.28 -3.45 14.54
CA GLU A 234 1.09 -3.00 14.40
C GLU A 234 1.18 -1.51 14.74
N ASP A 235 2.09 -1.09 15.62
CA ASP A 235 2.28 0.32 16.02
C ASP A 235 3.71 0.87 15.81
N GLN A 236 4.65 0.02 15.39
CA GLN A 236 6.07 0.34 15.21
C GLN A 236 6.84 0.71 16.49
N VAL A 237 6.26 0.48 17.67
CA VAL A 237 6.83 0.92 18.95
C VAL A 237 6.83 -0.20 19.99
N SER A 238 5.68 -0.81 20.24
CA SER A 238 5.50 -1.74 21.35
C SER A 238 5.58 -3.18 20.87
N ASP A 239 4.52 -3.66 20.23
CA ASP A 239 4.33 -5.06 19.86
C ASP A 239 3.63 -5.22 18.50
N VAL A 240 3.69 -6.44 17.99
CA VAL A 240 2.87 -6.91 16.88
C VAL A 240 1.94 -7.97 17.44
N GLN A 241 0.66 -7.93 17.03
CA GLN A 241 -0.28 -8.98 17.39
C GLN A 241 -1.15 -9.35 16.18
N GLY A 242 -1.24 -10.64 15.85
CA GLY A 242 -2.01 -11.13 14.72
C GLY A 242 -1.26 -12.10 13.81
N TYR A 243 -1.71 -12.17 12.56
CA TYR A 243 -1.10 -12.99 11.52
C TYR A 243 -1.12 -12.28 10.17
N VAL A 244 -0.12 -12.56 9.35
CA VAL A 244 -0.09 -12.14 7.94
C VAL A 244 0.44 -13.26 7.08
N PHE A 245 -0.23 -13.46 5.94
CA PHE A 245 0.22 -14.31 4.86
C PHE A 245 0.57 -13.42 3.67
N TYR A 246 1.82 -13.48 3.22
CA TYR A 246 2.37 -12.52 2.26
C TYR A 246 3.37 -13.19 1.32
N ILE A 247 3.82 -12.40 0.35
CA ILE A 247 4.89 -12.73 -0.57
C ILE A 247 6.07 -11.81 -0.26
N ASP A 248 7.28 -12.35 -0.24
CA ASP A 248 8.54 -11.59 -0.18
C ASP A 248 9.57 -12.24 -1.10
N ASP A 249 10.25 -11.44 -1.93
CA ASP A 249 11.15 -11.90 -3.00
C ASP A 249 10.51 -12.97 -3.92
N GLY A 250 9.18 -12.90 -4.10
CA GLY A 250 8.40 -13.86 -4.88
C GLY A 250 8.10 -15.19 -4.19
N TYR A 251 8.50 -15.37 -2.92
CA TYR A 251 8.22 -16.56 -2.12
C TYR A 251 7.10 -16.31 -1.11
N LEU A 252 6.30 -17.35 -0.82
CA LEU A 252 5.30 -17.27 0.25
C LEU A 252 5.97 -17.19 1.63
N ALA A 253 5.42 -16.37 2.51
CA ALA A 253 5.85 -16.25 3.89
C ALA A 253 4.66 -16.01 4.82
N LEU A 254 4.84 -16.37 6.09
CA LEU A 254 3.87 -16.16 7.17
C LEU A 254 4.58 -15.45 8.32
N GLN A 255 3.87 -14.54 8.99
CA GLN A 255 4.27 -14.09 10.32
C GLN A 255 3.15 -14.41 11.30
N LEU A 256 3.51 -14.94 12.47
CA LEU A 256 2.63 -15.02 13.64
C LEU A 256 3.18 -14.09 14.71
N ALA A 257 2.28 -13.36 15.38
CA ALA A 257 2.65 -12.45 16.43
C ALA A 257 1.63 -12.47 17.57
N ASP A 258 2.08 -12.73 18.79
CA ASP A 258 1.20 -12.94 19.94
C ASP A 258 1.15 -11.78 20.93
N GLY A 259 1.71 -10.62 20.56
CA GLY A 259 1.70 -9.39 21.35
C GLY A 259 2.65 -9.41 22.56
N ASP A 260 3.40 -10.49 22.76
CA ASP A 260 4.30 -10.64 23.90
C ASP A 260 5.73 -10.31 23.50
N GLY A 261 6.15 -9.06 23.73
CA GLY A 261 7.53 -8.62 23.56
C GLY A 261 7.76 -7.58 22.47
N SER A 262 9.01 -7.44 22.03
CA SER A 262 9.45 -6.37 21.14
C SER A 262 8.78 -6.42 19.75
N TRP A 263 8.49 -5.24 19.21
CA TRP A 263 8.11 -5.03 17.81
C TRP A 263 9.09 -5.64 16.79
N TYR A 264 10.38 -5.67 17.12
CA TYR A 264 11.42 -6.13 16.20
C TYR A 264 11.51 -7.67 16.19
N CYS A 265 10.94 -8.32 15.18
CA CYS A 265 10.88 -9.79 15.11
C CYS A 265 12.23 -10.52 15.03
N GLN A 266 13.35 -9.80 14.92
CA GLN A 266 14.70 -10.37 14.99
C GLN A 266 15.24 -10.47 16.41
N GLU A 267 14.61 -9.79 17.38
CA GLU A 267 15.07 -9.75 18.76
C GLU A 267 14.69 -11.02 19.53
N PRO A 268 15.49 -11.45 20.51
CA PRO A 268 15.22 -12.65 21.31
C PRO A 268 13.89 -12.60 22.07
N ASP A 269 13.47 -11.40 22.48
CA ASP A 269 12.22 -11.11 23.20
C ASP A 269 11.14 -10.55 22.26
N SER A 270 11.21 -10.85 20.97
CA SER A 270 10.22 -10.36 20.00
C SER A 270 8.81 -10.88 20.25
N SER A 271 7.80 -10.11 19.85
CA SER A 271 6.38 -10.49 19.81
C SER A 271 5.97 -11.28 18.57
N CYS A 272 6.86 -11.39 17.59
CA CYS A 272 6.58 -11.96 16.27
C CYS A 272 7.65 -12.94 15.79
N THR A 273 7.27 -13.85 14.89
CA THR A 273 8.20 -14.78 14.22
C THR A 273 7.85 -14.86 12.75
N PHE A 274 8.87 -14.76 11.89
CA PHE A 274 8.77 -14.96 10.45
C PHE A 274 9.00 -16.42 10.06
N TYR A 275 8.24 -16.90 9.09
CA TYR A 275 8.31 -18.25 8.54
C TYR A 275 8.35 -18.17 7.01
N ASP A 276 9.56 -18.19 6.47
CA ASP A 276 9.81 -18.00 5.03
C ASP A 276 9.82 -19.33 4.29
N SER A 277 8.82 -19.58 3.46
CA SER A 277 8.71 -20.82 2.70
C SER A 277 9.70 -20.88 1.53
N LYS A 278 9.73 -22.02 0.82
CA LYS A 278 10.46 -22.17 -0.45
C LYS A 278 9.51 -22.18 -1.64
N ALA A 279 8.27 -21.74 -1.45
CA ALA A 279 7.24 -21.75 -2.49
C ALA A 279 7.30 -20.45 -3.30
N PHE A 280 7.97 -20.49 -4.45
CA PHE A 280 8.00 -19.38 -5.40
C PHE A 280 6.69 -19.30 -6.18
N VAL A 281 6.13 -18.10 -6.32
CA VAL A 281 4.82 -17.86 -6.98
C VAL A 281 4.80 -16.64 -7.90
N ALA A 282 5.94 -15.94 -8.04
CA ALA A 282 6.03 -14.68 -8.80
C ALA A 282 6.46 -14.89 -10.26
N ASP A 283 5.79 -15.81 -10.97
CA ASP A 283 6.05 -16.15 -12.39
C ASP A 283 4.92 -15.70 -13.34
N ASP A 284 4.03 -14.85 -12.84
CA ASP A 284 2.81 -14.42 -13.51
C ASP A 284 1.83 -15.56 -13.87
N GLN A 285 1.93 -16.72 -13.22
CA GLN A 285 0.96 -17.80 -13.34
C GLN A 285 0.02 -17.87 -12.14
N TRP A 286 -1.10 -18.55 -12.34
CA TRP A 286 -2.04 -18.83 -11.26
C TRP A 286 -1.52 -19.99 -10.40
N HIS A 287 -1.32 -19.73 -9.11
CA HIS A 287 -0.97 -20.74 -8.13
C HIS A 287 -2.03 -20.87 -7.06
N HIS A 288 -2.32 -22.10 -6.66
CA HIS A 288 -3.08 -22.35 -5.44
C HIS A 288 -2.13 -22.40 -4.26
N VAL A 289 -2.29 -21.49 -3.32
CA VAL A 289 -1.41 -21.34 -2.18
C VAL A 289 -2.19 -21.59 -0.90
N ALA A 290 -1.60 -22.34 0.02
CA ALA A 290 -2.23 -22.60 1.31
C ALA A 290 -1.19 -22.73 2.42
N VAL A 291 -1.63 -22.43 3.64
CA VAL A 291 -0.87 -22.66 4.86
C VAL A 291 -1.80 -23.25 5.92
N SER A 292 -1.38 -24.35 6.53
CA SER A 292 -2.05 -24.94 7.70
C SER A 292 -1.21 -24.66 8.94
N ILE A 293 -1.81 -24.18 10.01
CA ILE A 293 -1.13 -23.77 11.24
C ILE A 293 -1.70 -24.56 12.42
N ASP A 294 -0.92 -25.54 12.88
CA ASP A 294 -1.13 -26.38 14.05
C ASP A 294 -0.16 -25.88 15.15
N ARG A 295 -0.63 -25.00 16.05
CA ARG A 295 0.24 -24.13 16.87
C ARG A 295 0.96 -24.87 17.98
N ASP A 296 0.41 -25.98 18.47
CA ASP A 296 0.98 -26.75 19.58
C ASP A 296 1.89 -27.90 19.10
N ARG A 297 2.17 -27.97 17.79
CA ARG A 297 2.94 -29.05 17.17
C ARG A 297 4.21 -28.57 16.48
N ASN A 298 5.33 -29.28 16.74
CA ASN A 298 6.55 -29.12 15.94
C ASN A 298 6.29 -29.43 14.45
N LYS A 299 6.77 -28.56 13.55
CA LYS A 299 6.43 -28.59 12.11
C LYS A 299 4.92 -28.43 11.86
N GLY A 300 4.26 -27.67 12.73
CA GLY A 300 2.82 -27.42 12.70
C GLY A 300 2.41 -26.37 11.67
N ILE A 301 3.29 -25.43 11.33
CA ILE A 301 3.12 -24.59 10.14
C ILE A 301 3.54 -25.42 8.94
N ARG A 302 2.65 -25.60 7.95
CA ARG A 302 2.96 -26.26 6.68
C ARG A 302 2.46 -25.42 5.52
N PHE A 303 3.36 -25.08 4.61
CA PHE A 303 3.03 -24.39 3.36
C PHE A 303 2.77 -25.41 2.25
N TYR A 304 1.85 -25.06 1.36
CA TYR A 304 1.48 -25.85 0.20
C TYR A 304 1.40 -24.97 -1.04
N LEU A 305 1.92 -25.51 -2.14
CA LEU A 305 1.88 -24.90 -3.47
C LEU A 305 1.24 -25.90 -4.42
N ASP A 306 0.19 -25.48 -5.13
CA ASP A 306 -0.54 -26.28 -6.12
C ASP A 306 -0.98 -27.66 -5.57
N GLY A 307 -1.46 -27.63 -4.33
CA GLY A 307 -1.96 -28.79 -3.60
C GLY A 307 -0.89 -29.76 -3.09
N GLN A 308 0.39 -29.42 -3.21
CA GLN A 308 1.53 -30.23 -2.73
C GLN A 308 2.21 -29.58 -1.54
N PHE A 309 2.72 -30.40 -0.63
CA PHE A 309 3.55 -29.93 0.49
C PHE A 309 4.82 -29.24 -0.01
N ASN A 310 5.16 -28.08 0.55
CA ASN A 310 6.37 -27.32 0.21
C ASN A 310 7.39 -27.29 1.37
N SER A 311 6.98 -26.78 2.53
CA SER A 311 7.87 -26.57 3.68
C SER A 311 7.10 -26.62 5.00
N ALA A 312 7.83 -26.79 6.10
CA ALA A 312 7.25 -26.78 7.44
C ALA A 312 8.15 -26.09 8.47
N PHE A 313 7.52 -25.45 9.46
CA PHE A 313 8.17 -24.70 10.53
C PHE A 313 7.53 -24.98 11.89
N ASP A 314 8.27 -24.66 12.95
CA ASP A 314 7.83 -24.87 14.33
C ASP A 314 7.15 -23.61 14.90
N PRO A 315 5.82 -23.60 15.10
CA PRO A 315 5.09 -22.48 15.70
C PRO A 315 5.07 -22.49 17.23
N THR A 316 5.65 -23.49 17.91
CA THR A 316 5.43 -23.67 19.36
C THR A 316 5.97 -22.52 20.21
N GLY A 317 6.81 -21.64 19.64
CA GLY A 317 7.27 -20.40 20.30
C GLY A 317 6.24 -19.27 20.35
N ARG A 318 5.09 -19.41 19.67
CA ARG A 318 4.02 -18.40 19.61
C ARG A 318 2.70 -18.99 20.08
N GLN A 319 2.45 -18.98 21.39
CA GLN A 319 1.26 -19.59 22.01
C GLN A 319 0.27 -18.57 22.58
N GLY A 320 0.62 -17.28 22.62
CA GLY A 320 -0.29 -16.24 23.07
C GLY A 320 -1.46 -15.99 22.11
N SER A 321 -2.35 -15.07 22.47
CA SER A 321 -3.48 -14.73 21.60
C SER A 321 -3.00 -13.96 20.37
N LEU A 322 -3.52 -14.28 19.19
CA LEU A 322 -3.31 -13.49 17.97
C LEU A 322 -4.44 -12.48 17.73
N SER A 323 -5.49 -12.47 18.57
CA SER A 323 -6.64 -11.57 18.39
C SER A 323 -6.27 -10.11 18.55
N ASN A 324 -6.90 -9.26 17.76
CA ASN A 324 -6.75 -7.81 17.83
C ASN A 324 -7.90 -7.12 17.09
N GLU A 325 -8.10 -5.83 17.37
CA GLU A 325 -9.21 -5.03 16.85
C GLU A 325 -9.05 -4.61 15.37
N MET A 326 -7.96 -4.98 14.71
CA MET A 326 -7.76 -4.57 13.32
C MET A 326 -8.68 -5.37 12.37
N PRO A 327 -9.18 -4.72 11.30
CA PRO A 327 -9.90 -5.46 10.27
C PRO A 327 -8.95 -6.41 9.55
N LEU A 328 -9.52 -7.49 9.01
CA LEU A 328 -8.79 -8.31 8.06
C LEU A 328 -8.71 -7.55 6.73
N ARG A 329 -7.51 -7.40 6.19
CA ARG A 329 -7.29 -6.83 4.86
C ARG A 329 -6.73 -7.86 3.90
N ILE A 330 -7.28 -7.86 2.70
CA ILE A 330 -6.76 -8.60 1.55
C ILE A 330 -6.02 -7.60 0.68
N GLY A 331 -4.78 -7.92 0.32
CA GLY A 331 -4.02 -7.09 -0.60
C GLY A 331 -3.31 -5.90 0.04
N SER A 332 -3.36 -5.70 1.36
CA SER A 332 -2.70 -4.58 2.04
C SER A 332 -2.57 -4.83 3.55
N ARG A 333 -1.60 -4.19 4.22
CA ARG A 333 -1.43 -4.27 5.68
C ARG A 333 -2.59 -3.63 6.43
N SER A 334 -3.02 -4.23 7.54
CA SER A 334 -4.16 -3.76 8.34
C SER A 334 -3.89 -2.46 9.12
N SER A 335 -2.67 -2.21 9.62
CA SER A 335 -2.38 -0.94 10.31
C SER A 335 -2.04 0.24 9.39
N PHE A 336 -1.25 0.02 8.33
CA PHE A 336 -0.59 1.11 7.61
C PHE A 336 -0.94 1.23 6.12
N LYS A 337 -1.82 0.39 5.59
CA LYS A 337 -2.19 0.37 4.16
C LYS A 337 -0.96 0.33 3.21
N THR A 338 0.08 -0.42 3.59
CA THR A 338 1.30 -0.64 2.80
C THR A 338 1.40 -2.11 2.36
N GLY A 339 2.45 -2.45 1.60
CA GLY A 339 2.61 -3.81 1.05
C GLY A 339 1.52 -4.19 0.06
N LEU A 340 1.00 -3.20 -0.66
CA LEU A 340 -0.14 -3.34 -1.57
C LEU A 340 0.13 -4.42 -2.61
N PHE A 341 -0.78 -5.37 -2.75
CA PHE A 341 -0.62 -6.48 -3.66
C PHE A 341 -0.78 -6.02 -5.10
N LYS A 342 0.13 -6.48 -5.97
CA LYS A 342 0.06 -6.23 -7.41
C LYS A 342 -0.15 -7.55 -8.13
N GLY A 343 -1.35 -7.75 -8.66
CA GLY A 343 -1.74 -8.99 -9.31
C GLY A 343 -3.21 -9.33 -9.08
N ALA A 344 -3.51 -10.62 -8.94
CA ALA A 344 -4.85 -11.09 -8.66
C ALA A 344 -4.89 -12.05 -7.46
N ILE A 345 -5.90 -11.90 -6.60
CA ILE A 345 -6.19 -12.81 -5.48
C ILE A 345 -7.64 -13.29 -5.59
N GLY A 346 -7.88 -14.60 -5.53
CA GLY A 346 -9.24 -15.15 -5.65
C GLY A 346 -9.49 -16.35 -4.77
N GLU A 347 -10.76 -16.55 -4.40
CA GLU A 347 -11.22 -17.68 -3.56
C GLU A 347 -10.43 -17.85 -2.26
N ILE A 348 -10.43 -16.78 -1.46
CA ILE A 348 -9.80 -16.82 -0.16
C ILE A 348 -10.71 -17.62 0.77
N GLN A 349 -10.14 -18.63 1.40
CA GLN A 349 -10.81 -19.50 2.35
C GLN A 349 -10.04 -19.51 3.65
N PHE A 350 -10.76 -19.19 4.71
CA PHE A 350 -10.26 -19.16 6.07
C PHE A 350 -10.95 -20.25 6.88
N TYR A 351 -10.17 -20.97 7.69
CA TYR A 351 -10.64 -22.10 8.49
C TYR A 351 -10.14 -21.96 9.92
N HIS A 352 -11.01 -22.09 10.92
CA HIS A 352 -10.63 -22.20 12.34
C HIS A 352 -10.15 -23.60 12.73
N ARG A 353 -9.43 -24.25 11.82
CA ARG A 353 -8.87 -25.58 12.02
C ARG A 353 -7.71 -25.82 11.07
N VAL A 354 -6.93 -26.83 11.39
CA VAL A 354 -5.87 -27.35 10.52
C VAL A 354 -6.50 -28.12 9.36
N LEU A 355 -6.24 -27.69 8.13
CA LEU A 355 -6.56 -28.47 6.94
C LEU A 355 -5.56 -29.62 6.76
N THR A 356 -6.07 -30.78 6.38
CA THR A 356 -5.24 -31.92 6.01
C THR A 356 -4.66 -31.75 4.60
N PRO A 357 -3.51 -32.39 4.28
CA PRO A 357 -2.95 -32.37 2.92
C PRO A 357 -3.96 -32.83 1.85
N SER A 358 -4.82 -33.80 2.17
CA SER A 358 -5.86 -34.31 1.27
C SER A 358 -6.97 -33.29 1.00
N GLU A 359 -7.34 -32.47 1.98
CA GLU A 359 -8.31 -31.38 1.79
C GLU A 359 -7.74 -30.29 0.91
N ILE A 360 -6.49 -29.86 1.17
CA ILE A 360 -5.80 -28.84 0.37
C ILE A 360 -5.66 -29.29 -1.08
N LYS A 361 -5.22 -30.54 -1.29
CA LYS A 361 -5.13 -31.14 -2.63
C LYS A 361 -6.49 -31.16 -3.34
N ARG A 362 -7.57 -31.48 -2.62
CA ARG A 362 -8.93 -31.47 -3.16
C ARG A 362 -9.38 -30.07 -3.54
N THR A 363 -9.09 -29.06 -2.72
CA THR A 363 -9.40 -27.65 -3.04
C THR A 363 -8.66 -27.21 -4.29
N HIS A 364 -7.36 -27.52 -4.41
CA HIS A 364 -6.59 -27.25 -5.64
C HIS A 364 -7.20 -27.95 -6.87
N GLN A 365 -7.57 -29.23 -6.75
CA GLN A 365 -8.12 -30.02 -7.85
C GLN A 365 -9.49 -29.55 -8.36
N LYS A 366 -10.23 -28.74 -7.59
CA LYS A 366 -11.43 -28.04 -8.10
C LYS A 366 -11.08 -27.08 -9.25
N GLY A 367 -9.80 -26.71 -9.37
CA GLY A 367 -9.26 -25.96 -10.49
C GLY A 367 -9.48 -24.45 -10.40
N ASN A 368 -9.05 -23.77 -11.45
CA ASN A 368 -9.12 -22.32 -11.60
C ASN A 368 -9.60 -21.96 -13.02
N VAL A 369 -10.80 -21.39 -13.16
CA VAL A 369 -11.29 -20.79 -14.42
C VAL A 369 -11.37 -19.26 -14.29
N ARG A 370 -10.55 -18.65 -13.43
CA ARG A 370 -10.68 -17.25 -13.02
C ARG A 370 -10.19 -16.29 -14.09
N SER A 371 -11.03 -15.30 -14.38
CA SER A 371 -10.67 -14.11 -15.15
C SER A 371 -10.53 -12.92 -14.22
N CYS A 372 -9.44 -12.15 -14.37
CA CYS A 372 -9.31 -10.88 -13.66
C CYS A 372 -10.35 -9.89 -14.21
N SER A 373 -11.32 -9.49 -13.39
CA SER A 373 -12.27 -8.43 -13.73
C SER A 373 -12.06 -7.26 -12.78
N GLY A 374 -11.52 -6.15 -13.27
CA GLY A 374 -11.34 -4.94 -12.48
C GLY A 374 -12.67 -4.44 -11.93
N SER A 375 -12.76 -4.28 -10.62
CA SER A 375 -13.88 -3.57 -10.01
C SER A 375 -13.58 -2.08 -10.14
N GLY A 376 -14.39 -1.34 -10.89
CA GLY A 376 -14.14 0.05 -11.27
C GLY A 376 -14.25 1.09 -10.16
N ASN A 377 -14.07 0.72 -8.89
CA ASN A 377 -14.09 1.66 -7.77
C ASN A 377 -12.67 1.79 -7.21
N LYS A 378 -12.07 2.97 -7.42
CA LYS A 378 -10.77 3.33 -6.87
C LYS A 378 -10.87 3.48 -5.35
N GLY A 379 -9.96 2.83 -4.63
CA GLY A 379 -9.89 2.82 -3.16
C GLY A 379 -10.89 1.86 -2.53
N GLY A 380 -10.37 0.81 -1.89
CA GLY A 380 -11.04 -0.10 -0.93
C GLY A 380 -12.47 -0.55 -1.27
N ILE A 381 -12.66 -1.85 -1.59
CA ILE A 381 -14.00 -2.46 -1.69
C ILE A 381 -14.57 -2.78 -0.31
#